data_AF-A0A2I1I571-F1
#
_entry.id   AF-A0A2I1I571-F1
#
_cell.length_a   1.000
_cell.length_b   1.000
_cell.length_c   1.000
_cell.angle_alpha   90.00
_cell.angle_beta   90.00
_cell.angle_gamma   90.00
#
_symmetry.space_group_name_H-M   'P 1'
#
loop_
_entity.id
_entity.type
_entity.pdbx_description
1 polymer ?
#
loop_
_entity_poly.entity_id
_entity_poly.type
_entity_poly.pdbx_seq_one_letter_code
_entity_poly.pdbx_strand_id
1 'polypeptide(L)'
;MTELRALSALVHALVETVSRDLDRGVAPVVLPRELLELNKWRASRFGTDADLVVNSAGDVAPFAQLLSDVLEWVRSAGVDLGCVEDLSVCAQMVGAGSQVSRLRAAFSSAADLRGPVRHAVAELRAGRPLWVD
;
A
#
# COMPACT_ATOMS: atom_id res chain seq x y z
N MET A 1 7.53 -3.74 13.90
CA MET A 1 6.66 -2.86 13.10
C MET A 1 6.56 -3.43 11.69
N THR A 2 5.58 -4.29 11.42
CA THR A 2 5.45 -5.00 10.13
C THR A 2 5.00 -4.10 8.99
N GLU A 3 3.95 -3.30 9.16
CA GLU A 3 3.43 -2.42 8.10
C GLU A 3 4.46 -1.35 7.68
N LEU A 4 5.23 -0.81 8.64
CA LEU A 4 6.32 0.12 8.34
C LEU A 4 7.41 -0.55 7.50
N ARG A 5 7.83 -1.77 7.87
CA ARG A 5 8.82 -2.53 7.10
C ARG A 5 8.32 -2.84 5.69
N ALA A 6 7.05 -3.20 5.55
CA ALA A 6 6.42 -3.47 4.27
C ALA A 6 6.46 -2.23 3.34
N LEU A 7 6.07 -1.06 3.85
CA LEU A 7 6.15 0.19 3.10
C LEU A 7 7.59 0.57 2.74
N SER A 8 8.54 0.41 3.67
CA SER A 8 9.96 0.64 3.38
C SER A 8 10.49 -0.32 2.31
N ALA A 9 10.15 -1.60 2.38
CA ALA A 9 10.52 -2.61 1.39
C ALA A 9 9.94 -2.28 0.01
N LEU A 10 8.66 -1.90 -0.06
CA LEU A 10 8.00 -1.50 -1.31
C LEU A 10 8.68 -0.28 -1.93
N VAL A 11 8.97 0.76 -1.14
CA VAL A 11 9.66 1.96 -1.65
C VAL A 11 11.05 1.61 -2.18
N HIS A 12 11.85 0.83 -1.43
CA HIS A 12 13.19 0.46 -1.87
C HIS A 12 13.16 -0.42 -3.13
N ALA A 13 12.27 -1.42 -3.18
CA ALA A 13 12.16 -2.32 -4.32
C ALA A 13 11.64 -1.58 -5.57
N LEU A 14 10.72 -0.61 -5.41
CA LEU A 14 10.28 0.27 -6.50
C LEU A 14 11.43 1.12 -7.05
N VAL A 15 12.17 1.81 -6.18
CA VAL A 15 13.28 2.66 -6.59
C VAL A 15 14.34 1.85 -7.33
N GLU A 16 14.73 0.69 -6.80
CA GLU A 16 15.70 -0.19 -7.43
C GLU A 16 15.22 -0.70 -8.78
N THR A 17 13.96 -1.14 -8.87
CA THR A 17 13.38 -1.66 -10.12
C THR A 17 13.31 -0.57 -11.18
N VAL A 18 12.86 0.64 -10.82
CA VAL A 18 12.83 1.80 -11.72
C VAL A 18 14.25 2.19 -12.16
N SER A 19 15.24 2.14 -11.26
CA SER A 19 16.64 2.42 -11.62
C SER A 19 17.15 1.43 -12.68
N ARG A 20 16.90 0.12 -12.48
CA ARG A 20 17.28 -0.92 -13.46
C ARG A 20 16.56 -0.75 -14.80
N ASP A 21 15.29 -0.35 -14.78
CA ASP A 21 14.53 -0.07 -16.00
C ASP A 21 15.12 1.10 -16.77
N LEU A 22 15.48 2.18 -16.08
CA LEU A 22 16.17 3.33 -16.68
C LEU A 22 17.53 2.94 -17.29
N ASP A 23 18.33 2.13 -16.58
CA ASP A 23 19.61 1.63 -17.09
C ASP A 23 19.45 0.76 -18.35
N ARG A 24 18.29 0.09 -18.49
CA ARG A 24 17.91 -0.68 -19.68
C ARG A 24 17.27 0.15 -20.79
N GLY A 25 17.10 1.45 -20.59
CA GLY A 25 16.43 2.35 -21.55
C GLY A 25 14.90 2.25 -21.55
N VAL A 26 14.31 1.65 -20.51
CA VAL A 26 12.85 1.61 -20.30
C VAL A 26 12.43 2.87 -19.55
N ALA A 27 11.75 3.78 -20.24
CA ALA A 27 11.25 5.01 -19.64
C ALA A 27 9.96 4.78 -18.83
N PRO A 28 9.75 5.48 -17.71
CA PRO A 28 8.50 5.40 -16.95
C PRO A 28 7.33 6.01 -17.74
N VAL A 29 6.14 5.46 -17.52
CA VAL A 29 4.90 6.04 -18.05
C VAL A 29 4.64 7.39 -17.37
N VAL A 30 4.46 8.43 -18.17
CA VAL A 30 4.13 9.78 -17.67
C VAL A 30 2.64 10.04 -17.89
N LEU A 31 1.89 10.15 -16.79
CA LEU A 31 0.50 10.60 -16.82
C LEU A 31 0.44 12.14 -16.71
N PRO A 32 -0.56 12.78 -17.36
CA PRO A 32 -0.92 14.17 -17.09
C PRO A 32 -1.07 14.45 -15.60
N ARG A 33 -0.64 15.64 -15.16
CA ARG A 33 -0.64 16.04 -13.75
C ARG A 33 -2.02 15.90 -13.13
N GLU A 34 -3.05 16.26 -13.86
CA GLU A 34 -4.45 16.24 -13.44
C GLU A 34 -4.91 14.82 -13.10
N LEU A 35 -4.46 13.81 -13.86
CA LEU A 35 -4.76 12.40 -13.60
C LEU A 35 -3.99 11.87 -12.38
N LEU A 36 -2.76 12.33 -12.17
CA LEU A 36 -2.01 12.01 -10.94
C LEU A 36 -2.68 12.59 -9.69
N GLU A 37 -3.14 13.84 -9.75
CA GLU A 37 -3.88 14.45 -8.64
C GLU A 37 -5.22 13.76 -8.39
N LEU A 38 -5.92 13.34 -9.45
CA LEU A 38 -7.13 12.51 -9.32
C LEU A 38 -6.83 11.19 -8.60
N ASN A 39 -5.76 10.49 -8.95
CA ASN A 39 -5.35 9.26 -8.27
C ASN A 39 -5.03 9.50 -6.79
N LYS A 40 -4.34 10.60 -6.45
CA LYS A 40 -4.09 10.96 -5.04
C LYS A 40 -5.38 11.18 -4.27
N TRP A 41 -6.35 11.88 -4.86
CA TRP A 41 -7.65 12.08 -4.25
C TRP A 41 -8.40 10.76 -4.05
N ARG A 42 -8.46 9.90 -5.08
CA ARG A 42 -9.13 8.58 -5.01
C ARG A 42 -8.50 7.70 -3.94
N ALA A 43 -7.17 7.61 -3.92
CA ALA A 43 -6.44 6.86 -2.89
C ALA A 43 -6.69 7.41 -1.47
N SER A 44 -6.72 8.73 -1.30
CA SER A 44 -7.01 9.34 0.00
C SER A 44 -8.44 9.07 0.47
N ARG A 45 -9.40 9.02 -0.45
CA ARG A 45 -10.84 8.87 -0.14
C ARG A 45 -11.27 7.43 0.07
N PHE A 46 -10.74 6.51 -0.72
CA PHE A 46 -11.16 5.10 -0.77
C PHE A 46 -10.09 4.13 -0.27
N GLY A 47 -8.86 4.59 -0.04
CA GLY A 47 -7.79 3.74 0.48
C GLY A 47 -7.50 2.56 -0.45
N THR A 48 -7.49 1.36 0.11
CA THR A 48 -7.23 0.11 -0.61
C THR A 48 -8.35 -0.29 -1.58
N ASP A 49 -9.54 0.31 -1.45
CA ASP A 49 -10.72 0.04 -2.28
C ASP A 49 -10.83 1.03 -3.46
N ALA A 50 -9.78 1.83 -3.71
CA ALA A 50 -9.77 2.77 -4.82
C ALA A 50 -9.57 2.05 -6.17
N ASP A 51 -10.31 2.45 -7.21
CA ASP A 51 -9.82 2.28 -8.59
C ASP A 51 -8.91 3.46 -8.95
N LEU A 52 -7.83 3.22 -9.68
CA LEU A 52 -6.88 4.26 -10.10
C LEU A 52 -6.84 4.34 -11.62
N VAL A 53 -6.64 5.55 -12.13
CA VAL A 53 -6.40 5.82 -13.55
C VAL A 53 -5.04 5.27 -13.95
N VAL A 54 -4.99 4.45 -15.00
CA VAL A 54 -3.78 3.71 -15.43
C VAL A 54 -3.16 4.23 -16.72
N ASN A 55 -3.88 5.05 -17.49
CA ASN A 55 -3.38 5.61 -18.75
C ASN A 55 -3.99 6.99 -19.05
N SER A 56 -3.49 7.63 -20.11
CA SER A 56 -3.95 8.95 -20.55
C SER A 56 -5.35 8.95 -21.17
N ALA A 57 -5.91 7.78 -21.52
CA ALA A 57 -7.29 7.66 -21.99
C ALA A 57 -8.31 7.71 -20.84
N GLY A 58 -7.84 7.60 -19.59
CA GLY A 58 -8.69 7.65 -18.40
C GLY A 58 -9.20 6.28 -17.96
N ASP A 59 -8.66 5.19 -18.49
CA ASP A 59 -9.01 3.84 -18.05
C ASP A 59 -8.65 3.66 -16.58
N VAL A 60 -9.46 2.87 -15.85
CA VAL A 60 -9.29 2.64 -14.41
C VAL A 60 -9.10 1.15 -14.11
N ALA A 61 -8.33 0.85 -13.06
CA ALA A 61 -8.17 -0.49 -12.53
C ALA A 61 -8.17 -0.49 -10.99
N PRO A 62 -8.66 -1.57 -10.34
CA PRO A 62 -8.64 -1.68 -8.88
C PRO A 62 -7.22 -1.62 -8.31
N PHE A 63 -7.01 -0.85 -7.23
CA PHE A 63 -5.72 -0.76 -6.55
C PHE A 63 -5.19 -2.13 -6.12
N ALA A 64 -6.05 -3.04 -5.68
CA ALA A 64 -5.67 -4.39 -5.30
C ALA A 64 -4.98 -5.15 -6.46
N GLN A 65 -5.50 -5.02 -7.68
CA GLN A 65 -4.89 -5.62 -8.87
C GLN A 65 -3.57 -4.93 -9.19
N LEU A 66 -3.55 -3.60 -9.21
CA LEU A 66 -2.36 -2.82 -9.52
C LEU A 66 -1.21 -3.10 -8.53
N LEU A 67 -1.53 -3.27 -7.24
CA LEU A 67 -0.54 -3.64 -6.24
C LEU A 67 0.02 -5.04 -6.52
N SER A 68 -0.81 -6.00 -6.93
CA SER A 68 -0.34 -7.34 -7.32
C SER A 68 0.65 -7.25 -8.49
N ASP A 69 0.34 -6.46 -9.51
CA ASP A 69 1.21 -6.26 -10.67
C ASP A 69 2.52 -5.58 -10.27
N VAL A 70 2.46 -4.58 -9.39
CA VAL A 70 3.65 -3.91 -8.84
C VAL A 70 4.51 -4.87 -8.02
N LEU A 71 3.92 -5.69 -7.16
CA LEU A 71 4.66 -6.65 -6.34
C LEU A 71 5.37 -7.70 -7.20
N GLU A 72 4.78 -8.09 -8.32
CA GLU A 72 5.45 -8.95 -9.30
C GLU A 72 6.62 -8.22 -9.98
N TRP A 73 6.39 -6.99 -10.46
CA TRP A 73 7.42 -6.19 -11.12
C TRP A 73 8.65 -5.96 -10.24
N VAL A 74 8.45 -5.70 -8.94
CA VAL A 74 9.57 -5.45 -8.00
C VAL A 74 10.15 -6.72 -7.37
N ARG A 75 9.65 -7.92 -7.71
CA ARG A 75 10.04 -9.18 -7.08
C ARG A 75 11.56 -9.43 -7.11
N SER A 76 12.20 -9.20 -8.26
CA SER A 76 13.65 -9.40 -8.40
C SER A 76 14.46 -8.47 -7.49
N ALA A 77 14.08 -7.19 -7.41
CA ALA A 77 14.73 -6.26 -6.49
C ALA A 77 14.49 -6.68 -5.03
N GLY A 78 13.29 -7.15 -4.70
CA GLY A 78 12.96 -7.67 -3.38
C GLY A 78 13.85 -8.86 -2.95
N VAL A 79 14.16 -9.77 -3.87
CA VAL A 79 15.09 -10.88 -3.62
C VAL A 79 16.49 -10.37 -3.33
N ASP A 80 17.02 -9.48 -4.17
CA ASP A 80 18.38 -8.95 -4.02
C ASP A 80 18.55 -8.13 -2.74
N LEU A 81 17.50 -7.40 -2.34
CA LEU A 81 17.46 -6.60 -1.11
C LEU A 81 17.14 -7.43 0.14
N GLY A 82 16.77 -8.71 0.00
CA GLY A 82 16.38 -9.58 1.11
C GLY A 82 15.11 -9.12 1.83
N CYS A 83 14.14 -8.55 1.11
CA CYS A 83 12.91 -7.98 1.67
C CYS A 83 11.61 -8.60 1.11
N VAL A 84 11.69 -9.80 0.52
CA VAL A 84 10.53 -10.51 -0.06
C VAL A 84 9.44 -10.75 0.97
N GLU A 85 9.81 -11.16 2.19
CA GLU A 85 8.84 -11.38 3.27
C GLU A 85 8.12 -10.07 3.64
N ASP A 86 8.84 -8.95 3.68
CA ASP A 86 8.25 -7.64 3.97
C ASP A 86 7.31 -7.17 2.84
N LEU A 87 7.68 -7.41 1.57
CA LEU A 87 6.80 -7.13 0.42
C LEU A 87 5.50 -7.94 0.46
N SER A 88 5.55 -9.18 0.94
CA SER A 88 4.35 -10.02 1.07
C SER A 88 3.30 -9.44 2.02
N VAL A 89 3.72 -8.62 2.99
CA VAL A 89 2.83 -7.94 3.93
C VAL A 89 1.97 -6.89 3.22
N CYS A 90 2.45 -6.27 2.13
CA CYS A 90 1.64 -5.32 1.36
C CYS A 90 0.35 -5.95 0.83
N ALA A 91 0.42 -7.19 0.31
CA ALA A 91 -0.75 -7.92 -0.15
C ALA A 91 -1.72 -8.25 1.01
N GLN A 92 -1.18 -8.60 2.18
CA GLN A 92 -1.98 -8.88 3.37
C GLN A 92 -2.75 -7.63 3.84
N MET A 93 -2.14 -6.44 3.78
CA MET A 93 -2.79 -5.19 4.16
C MET A 93 -4.01 -4.86 3.28
N VAL A 94 -3.98 -5.24 1.99
CA VAL A 94 -5.12 -5.08 1.08
C VAL A 94 -6.18 -6.16 1.32
N GLY A 95 -5.79 -7.41 1.52
CA GLY A 95 -6.72 -8.53 1.68
C GLY A 95 -7.40 -8.64 3.05
N ALA A 96 -6.68 -8.39 4.14
CA ALA A 96 -7.18 -8.55 5.51
C ALA A 96 -7.79 -7.27 6.11
N GLY A 97 -7.60 -6.13 5.45
CA GLY A 97 -8.14 -4.84 5.85
C GLY A 97 -7.09 -3.85 6.36
N SER A 98 -7.25 -2.59 5.93
CA SER A 98 -6.36 -1.50 6.30
C SER A 98 -6.43 -1.14 7.80
N GLN A 99 -5.45 -0.35 8.26
CA GLN A 99 -5.48 0.30 9.57
C GLN A 99 -6.79 1.09 9.80
N VAL A 100 -7.34 1.73 8.76
CA VAL A 100 -8.61 2.47 8.87
C VAL A 100 -9.77 1.51 9.16
N SER A 101 -9.80 0.34 8.53
CA SER A 101 -10.82 -0.67 8.79
C SER A 101 -10.77 -1.14 10.25
N ARG A 102 -9.56 -1.39 10.78
CA ARG A 102 -9.36 -1.77 12.18
C ARG A 102 -9.76 -0.68 13.17
N LEU A 103 -9.42 0.58 12.88
CA LEU A 103 -9.84 1.72 13.71
C LEU A 103 -11.36 1.94 13.70
N ARG A 104 -12.02 1.71 12.57
CA ARG A 104 -13.49 1.76 12.48
C ARG A 104 -14.12 0.64 13.31
N ALA A 105 -13.59 -0.59 13.23
CA ALA A 105 -14.07 -1.69 14.07
C ALA A 105 -13.90 -1.39 15.57
N ALA A 106 -12.73 -0.90 15.97
CA ALA A 106 -12.45 -0.48 17.35
C ALA A 106 -13.32 0.69 17.82
N PHE A 107 -13.77 1.55 16.91
CA PHE A 107 -14.73 2.62 17.21
C PHE A 107 -16.13 2.05 17.40
N SER A 108 -16.58 1.16 16.52
CA SER A 108 -17.91 0.52 16.60
C SER A 108 -18.12 -0.24 17.90
N SER A 109 -17.05 -0.78 18.49
CA SER A 109 -17.08 -1.47 19.79
C SER A 109 -16.86 -0.54 21.01
N ALA A 110 -16.67 0.77 20.81
CA ALA A 110 -16.29 1.71 21.86
C ALA A 110 -17.37 2.76 22.14
N ALA A 111 -17.41 3.23 23.39
CA ALA A 111 -18.30 4.32 23.80
C ALA A 111 -17.81 5.72 23.37
N ASP A 112 -16.52 5.86 23.07
CA ASP A 112 -15.89 7.13 22.72
C ASP A 112 -14.70 6.97 21.76
N LEU A 113 -14.17 8.10 21.30
CA LEU A 113 -12.99 8.17 20.41
C LEU A 113 -11.71 7.64 21.06
N ARG A 114 -11.69 7.37 22.38
CA ARG A 114 -10.51 6.81 23.04
C ARG A 114 -10.35 5.33 22.72
N GLY A 115 -11.40 4.63 22.27
CA GLY A 115 -11.33 3.23 21.82
C GLY A 115 -10.31 3.02 20.68
N PRO A 116 -10.48 3.69 19.53
CA PRO A 116 -9.52 3.64 18.42
C PRO A 116 -8.11 4.08 18.82
N VAL A 117 -7.97 5.09 19.69
CA VAL A 117 -6.65 5.54 20.19
C VAL A 117 -5.97 4.44 21.01
N ARG A 118 -6.70 3.78 21.92
CA ARG A 118 -6.16 2.64 22.68
C ARG A 118 -5.75 1.49 21.76
N HIS A 119 -6.54 1.21 20.73
CA HIS A 119 -6.23 0.18 19.73
C HIS A 119 -4.94 0.52 18.97
N ALA A 120 -4.81 1.75 18.44
CA ALA A 120 -3.61 2.20 17.73
C ALA A 120 -2.35 2.12 18.61
N VAL A 121 -2.43 2.51 19.89
CA VAL A 121 -1.32 2.38 20.84
C VAL A 121 -0.96 0.91 21.10
N ALA A 122 -1.94 0.01 21.17
CA ALA A 122 -1.71 -1.42 21.34
C ALA A 122 -0.99 -2.03 20.14
N GLU A 123 -1.39 -1.69 18.91
CA GLU A 123 -0.72 -2.13 17.68
C GLU A 123 0.71 -1.60 17.57
N LEU A 124 0.93 -0.33 17.91
CA LEU A 124 2.26 0.27 17.94
C LEU A 124 3.18 -0.49 18.90
N ARG A 125 2.71 -0.80 20.12
CA ARG A 125 3.47 -1.58 21.11
C ARG A 125 3.71 -3.02 20.67
N ALA A 126 2.72 -3.65 20.03
CA ALA A 126 2.85 -5.00 19.48
C ALA A 126 3.78 -5.05 18.25
N GLY A 127 3.96 -3.91 17.57
CA GLY A 127 4.74 -3.81 16.35
C GLY A 127 4.14 -4.56 15.16
N ARG A 128 2.83 -4.87 15.20
CA ARG A 128 2.08 -5.57 14.16
C ARG A 128 0.58 -5.26 14.26
N PRO A 129 -0.19 -5.44 13.17
CA PRO A 129 -1.64 -5.36 13.21
C PRO A 129 -2.25 -6.28 14.28
N LEU A 130 -3.25 -5.78 14.99
CA LEU A 130 -4.08 -6.54 15.91
C LEU A 130 -5.47 -6.65 15.29
N TRP A 131 -5.75 -7.80 14.70
CA TRP A 131 -7.07 -8.09 14.15
C TRP A 131 -8.07 -8.24 15.30
N VAL A 132 -9.21 -7.57 15.18
CA VAL A 132 -10.34 -7.76 16.08
C VAL A 132 -11.10 -8.97 15.53
N ASP A 133 -11.25 -10.02 16.35
CA ASP A 133 -12.10 -11.16 16.04
C ASP A 133 -13.58 -10.75 15.92
#